data_AF-A0A1V9X104-F1
#
_entry.id   AF-A0A1V9X104-F1
#
_cell.length_a   1.000
_cell.length_b   1.000
_cell.length_c   1.000
_cell.angle_alpha   90.00
_cell.angle_beta   90.00
_cell.angle_gamma   90.00
#
_symmetry.space_group_name_H-M   'P 1'
#
loop_
_entity.id
_entity.type
_entity.pdbx_description
1 polymer ?
#
loop_
_entity_poly.entity_id
_entity_poly.type
_entity_poly.pdbx_seq_one_letter_code
_entity_poly.pdbx_strand_id
1 'polypeptide(L)'
;SSTSRQTATKVAPDIRVILDREWRQLLKGQPLDAIRSSAFVYFVDTIKVAGDTELTPFWAFSICLWSTIFLEIWKRRQSLLALRWNVDHFSSEEPDRPQFYGTMSEMDPLTGEVRWHYPLRQRALKYVVSFAFFTL
;
A
#
# COMPACT_ATOMS: atom_id res chain seq x y z
N SER A 1 -64.12 18.16 33.27
CA SER A 1 -63.61 16.79 33.16
C SER A 1 -63.52 16.41 31.69
N SER A 2 -62.38 16.69 31.06
CA SER A 2 -62.13 16.36 29.66
C SER A 2 -60.68 15.91 29.54
N THR A 3 -60.56 14.58 29.64
CA THR A 3 -59.49 13.70 29.22
C THR A 3 -58.66 14.23 28.03
N SER A 4 -57.48 14.77 28.30
CA SER A 4 -56.41 14.83 27.31
C SER A 4 -55.48 13.63 27.56
N ARG A 5 -55.73 12.53 26.83
CA ARG A 5 -54.83 11.38 26.73
C ARG A 5 -53.45 11.89 26.33
N GLN A 6 -52.50 11.86 27.26
CA GLN A 6 -51.09 11.77 26.93
C GLN A 6 -50.88 10.40 26.30
N THR A 7 -51.03 10.32 24.98
CA THR A 7 -50.50 9.22 24.19
C THR A 7 -48.99 9.29 24.30
N ALA A 8 -48.44 8.65 25.33
CA ALA A 8 -47.05 8.25 25.39
C ALA A 8 -46.84 7.28 24.21
N THR A 9 -46.51 7.83 23.05
CA THR A 9 -45.93 7.03 21.98
C THR A 9 -44.66 6.46 22.57
N LYS A 10 -44.69 5.17 22.91
CA LYS A 10 -43.50 4.36 23.16
C LYS A 10 -42.72 4.39 21.85
N VAL A 11 -41.93 5.45 21.65
CA VAL A 11 -41.00 5.55 20.54
C VAL A 11 -40.05 4.37 20.75
N ALA A 12 -40.12 3.41 19.83
CA ALA A 12 -39.22 2.26 19.86
C ALA A 12 -37.79 2.79 20.01
N PRO A 13 -36.98 2.22 20.93
CA PRO A 13 -35.63 2.72 21.16
C PRO A 13 -34.91 2.74 19.81
N ASP A 14 -34.43 3.92 19.41
CA ASP A 14 -33.84 4.14 18.10
C ASP A 14 -32.72 3.12 17.90
N ILE A 15 -32.84 2.30 16.86
CA ILE A 15 -31.90 1.22 16.55
C ILE A 15 -30.49 1.79 16.43
N ARG A 16 -30.35 3.04 15.98
CA ARG A 16 -29.07 3.75 15.91
C ARG A 16 -28.39 3.86 17.28
N VAL A 17 -29.16 4.11 18.33
CA VAL A 17 -28.67 4.25 19.70
C VAL A 17 -28.32 2.90 20.32
N ILE A 18 -29.08 1.84 20.00
CA ILE A 18 -28.75 0.47 20.43
C ILE A 18 -27.47 0.01 19.73
N LEU A 19 -27.44 0.14 18.41
CA LEU A 19 -26.32 -0.27 17.58
C LEU A 19 -25.03 0.48 17.97
N ASP A 20 -25.09 1.79 18.24
CA ASP A 20 -23.92 2.56 18.71
C ASP A 20 -23.39 2.09 20.07
N ARG A 21 -24.27 1.66 20.98
CA ARG A 21 -23.85 1.07 22.28
C ARG A 21 -23.17 -0.28 22.08
N GLU A 22 -23.73 -1.13 21.23
CA GLU A 22 -23.18 -2.44 20.88
C GLU A 22 -21.82 -2.29 20.18
N TRP A 23 -21.71 -1.42 19.17
CA TRP A 23 -20.42 -1.15 18.49
C TRP A 23 -19.36 -0.64 19.45
N ARG A 24 -19.70 0.27 20.36
CA ARG A 24 -18.76 0.73 21.40
C ARG A 24 -18.37 -0.38 22.36
N GLN A 25 -19.25 -1.34 22.64
CA GLN A 25 -18.93 -2.50 23.47
C GLN A 25 -18.02 -3.48 22.74
N LEU A 26 -18.25 -3.74 21.45
CA LEU A 26 -17.39 -4.58 20.61
C LEU A 26 -16.00 -3.98 20.43
N LEU A 27 -15.92 -2.65 20.26
CA LEU A 27 -14.66 -1.93 20.09
C LEU A 27 -13.85 -1.78 21.39
N LYS A 28 -14.49 -1.92 22.57
CA LYS A 28 -13.80 -1.88 23.88
C LYS A 28 -12.87 -3.08 24.11
N GLY A 29 -12.95 -4.12 23.28
CA GLY A 29 -12.03 -5.26 23.30
C GLY A 29 -10.74 -5.04 22.52
N GLN A 30 -10.53 -3.85 21.92
CA GLN A 30 -9.30 -3.56 21.19
C GLN A 30 -8.28 -2.94 22.14
N PRO A 31 -7.12 -3.58 22.37
CA PRO A 31 -6.12 -3.06 23.28
C PRO A 31 -5.46 -1.83 22.65
N LEU A 32 -6.00 -0.64 22.91
CA LEU A 32 -5.39 0.62 22.47
C LEU A 32 -4.02 0.84 23.16
N ASP A 33 -3.84 0.20 24.31
CA ASP A 33 -2.63 0.21 25.14
C ASP A 33 -1.52 -0.68 24.56
N ALA A 34 -1.91 -1.68 23.76
CA ALA A 34 -1.00 -2.55 23.01
C ALA A 34 -0.35 -1.78 21.84
N ILE A 35 -1.08 -0.87 21.19
CA ILE A 35 -0.59 -0.08 20.04
C ILE A 35 0.65 0.79 20.40
N ARG A 36 0.91 1.02 21.69
CA ARG A 36 2.09 1.76 22.17
C ARG A 36 3.39 0.93 22.16
N SER A 37 3.32 -0.40 22.10
CA SER A 37 4.54 -1.21 21.97
C SER A 37 4.94 -1.31 20.49
N SER A 38 6.24 -1.20 20.23
CA SER A 38 6.76 -1.04 18.87
C SER A 38 6.27 -2.16 17.94
N ALA A 39 5.99 -1.84 16.67
CA ALA A 39 5.59 -2.81 15.65
C ALA A 39 6.51 -4.05 15.60
N PHE A 40 7.77 -3.88 16.01
CA PHE A 40 8.75 -4.95 16.14
C PHE A 40 8.39 -6.00 17.20
N VAL A 41 7.86 -5.62 18.37
CA VAL A 41 7.46 -6.57 19.42
C VAL A 41 6.28 -7.41 18.96
N TYR A 42 5.28 -6.79 18.31
CA TYR A 42 4.17 -7.50 17.69
C TYR A 42 4.64 -8.47 16.60
N PHE A 43 5.58 -8.04 15.77
CA PHE A 43 6.13 -8.87 14.71
C PHE A 43 6.83 -10.11 15.27
N VAL A 44 7.68 -9.94 16.27
CA VAL A 44 8.39 -11.06 16.93
C VAL A 44 7.41 -11.98 17.65
N ASP A 45 6.40 -11.43 18.32
CA ASP A 45 5.37 -12.22 19.01
C ASP A 45 4.52 -13.04 18.02
N THR A 46 4.14 -12.42 16.90
CA THR A 46 3.41 -13.09 15.81
C THR A 46 4.22 -14.24 15.21
N ILE A 47 5.53 -14.05 14.99
CA ILE A 47 6.40 -15.12 14.48
C ILE A 47 6.49 -16.28 15.47
N LYS A 48 6.61 -15.99 16.77
CA LYS A 48 6.67 -17.02 17.81
C LYS A 48 5.37 -17.82 17.87
N VAL A 49 4.23 -17.12 17.94
CA VAL A 49 2.89 -17.75 17.96
C VAL A 49 2.62 -18.54 16.69
N ALA A 50 3.05 -18.05 15.52
CA ALA A 50 2.89 -18.78 14.26
C ALA A 50 3.71 -20.08 14.21
N GLY A 51 4.85 -20.12 14.92
CA GLY A 51 5.74 -21.28 15.00
C GLY A 51 5.25 -22.43 15.86
N ASP A 52 4.19 -22.24 16.66
CA ASP A 52 3.65 -23.28 17.55
C ASP A 52 2.95 -24.43 16.81
N THR A 53 2.62 -24.23 15.52
CA THR A 53 2.03 -25.28 14.66
C THR A 53 3.11 -25.94 13.80
N GLU A 54 3.26 -27.26 13.92
CA GLU A 54 4.29 -28.06 13.25
C GLU A 54 4.32 -27.90 11.71
N LEU A 55 3.19 -27.55 11.10
CA LEU A 55 3.05 -27.40 9.64
C LEU A 55 3.33 -25.97 9.11
N THR A 56 3.32 -24.95 9.96
CA THR A 56 3.58 -23.55 9.57
C THR A 56 4.92 -23.33 8.88
N PRO A 57 6.06 -23.87 9.38
CA PRO A 57 7.36 -23.63 8.73
C PRO A 57 7.43 -24.24 7.32
N PHE A 58 6.82 -25.41 7.10
CA PHE A 58 6.75 -26.03 5.78
C PHE A 58 5.89 -25.20 4.81
N TRP A 59 4.76 -24.68 5.29
CA TRP A 59 3.90 -23.80 4.51
C TRP A 59 4.60 -22.49 4.13
N ALA A 60 5.26 -21.83 5.09
CA ALA A 60 6.02 -20.60 4.85
C ALA A 60 7.12 -20.81 3.79
N PHE A 61 7.87 -21.91 3.90
CA PHE A 61 8.88 -22.26 2.90
C PHE A 61 8.27 -22.46 1.50
N SER A 62 7.14 -23.16 1.42
CA SER A 62 6.43 -23.40 0.16
C SER A 62 5.96 -22.09 -0.49
N ILE A 63 5.47 -21.13 0.30
CA ILE A 63 5.07 -19.80 -0.19
C ILE A 63 6.27 -19.00 -0.68
N CYS A 64 7.39 -19.00 0.05
CA CYS A 64 8.62 -18.34 -0.40
C CYS A 64 9.15 -18.95 -1.70
N LEU A 65 9.16 -20.29 -1.78
CA LEU A 65 9.59 -21.01 -2.98
C LEU A 65 8.67 -20.71 -4.17
N TRP A 66 7.35 -20.76 -3.96
CA TRP A 66 6.38 -20.47 -5.01
C TRP A 66 6.48 -19.01 -5.48
N SER A 67 6.60 -18.05 -4.57
CA SER A 67 6.72 -16.62 -4.88
C SER A 67 7.95 -16.32 -5.74
N THR A 68 9.10 -16.89 -5.40
CA THR A 68 10.35 -16.71 -6.16
C THR A 68 10.26 -17.31 -7.56
N ILE A 69 9.77 -18.55 -7.68
CA ILE A 69 9.58 -19.22 -8.98
C ILE A 69 8.59 -18.42 -9.85
N PHE A 70 7.47 -17.99 -9.26
CA PHE A 70 6.46 -17.19 -9.95
C PHE A 70 7.05 -15.89 -10.49
N LEU A 71 7.81 -15.15 -9.68
CA LEU A 71 8.47 -13.92 -10.11
C LEU A 71 9.46 -14.14 -11.25
N GLU A 72 10.27 -15.21 -11.20
CA GLU A 72 11.21 -15.53 -12.27
C GLU A 72 10.50 -15.87 -13.58
N ILE A 73 9.46 -16.71 -13.54
CA ILE A 73 8.66 -17.06 -14.72
C ILE A 73 7.94 -15.83 -15.27
N TRP A 74 7.40 -14.99 -14.38
CA TRP A 74 6.69 -13.79 -14.77
C TRP A 74 7.61 -12.78 -15.46
N LYS A 75 8.83 -12.56 -14.96
CA LYS A 75 9.84 -11.71 -15.62
C LYS A 75 10.10 -12.14 -17.07
N ARG A 76 10.26 -13.45 -17.31
CA ARG A 76 10.44 -14.00 -18.67
C ARG A 76 9.20 -13.77 -19.53
N ARG A 77 8.00 -13.98 -18.97
CA ARG A 77 6.74 -13.80 -19.68
C ARG A 77 6.46 -12.34 -20.02
N GLN A 78 6.79 -11.41 -19.12
CA GLN A 78 6.67 -9.98 -19.35
C GLN A 78 7.55 -9.51 -20.50
N SER A 79 8.81 -9.94 -20.56
CA SER A 79 9.70 -9.64 -21.70
C SER A 79 9.17 -10.20 -23.02
N LEU A 80 8.67 -11.45 -23.02
CA LEU A 80 8.07 -12.03 -24.23
C LEU A 80 6.82 -11.27 -24.69
N LEU A 81 5.98 -10.81 -23.75
CA LEU A 81 4.80 -9.99 -24.06
C LEU A 81 5.20 -8.62 -24.61
N ALA A 82 6.21 -7.97 -24.02
CA ALA A 82 6.74 -6.70 -24.49
C ALA A 82 7.27 -6.82 -25.94
N LEU A 83 7.99 -7.90 -26.24
CA LEU A 83 8.44 -8.20 -27.61
C LEU A 83 7.26 -8.46 -28.56
N ARG A 84 6.32 -9.30 -28.15
CA ARG A 84 5.15 -9.66 -28.99
C ARG A 84 4.28 -8.46 -29.33
N TRP A 85 4.16 -7.51 -28.41
CA TRP A 85 3.41 -6.28 -28.63
C TRP A 85 4.28 -5.14 -29.20
N ASN A 86 5.57 -5.38 -29.43
CA ASN A 86 6.52 -4.38 -29.92
C ASN A 86 6.59 -3.12 -29.02
N VAL A 87 6.55 -3.32 -27.70
CA VAL A 87 6.58 -2.26 -26.66
C VAL A 87 7.89 -2.32 -25.84
N ASP A 88 8.85 -3.17 -26.21
CA ASP A 88 10.12 -3.34 -25.48
C ASP A 88 10.95 -2.05 -25.37
N HIS A 89 10.89 -1.18 -26.39
CA HIS A 89 11.59 0.10 -26.44
C HIS A 89 10.69 1.32 -26.18
N PHE A 90 9.45 1.13 -25.76
CA PHE A 90 8.49 2.22 -25.61
C PHE A 90 8.94 3.27 -24.58
N SER A 91 9.64 2.86 -23.52
CA SER A 91 10.13 3.78 -22.49
C SER A 91 11.19 4.78 -22.99
N SER A 92 11.91 4.48 -24.07
CA SER A 92 12.91 5.39 -24.68
C SER A 92 12.35 6.27 -25.78
N GLU A 93 11.22 5.88 -26.36
CA GLU A 93 10.51 6.58 -27.44
C GLU A 93 9.37 7.46 -26.92
N GLU A 94 8.90 7.27 -25.69
CA GLU A 94 7.84 8.09 -25.10
C GLU A 94 8.29 9.57 -25.04
N PRO A 95 7.51 10.52 -25.60
CA PRO A 95 7.86 11.93 -25.54
C PRO A 95 7.81 12.44 -24.10
N ASP A 96 8.70 13.38 -23.77
CA ASP A 96 8.71 14.01 -22.46
C ASP A 96 7.35 14.64 -22.14
N ARG A 97 6.87 14.41 -20.92
CA ARG A 97 5.60 15.01 -20.48
C ARG A 97 5.71 16.53 -20.56
N PRO A 98 4.66 17.25 -20.99
CA PRO A 98 4.75 18.71 -21.23
C PRO A 98 5.07 19.53 -19.97
N GLN A 99 4.89 18.96 -18.79
CA GLN A 99 5.20 19.58 -17.49
C GLN A 99 6.66 19.37 -17.08
N PHE A 100 7.44 18.60 -17.85
CA PHE A 100 8.82 18.29 -17.54
C PHE A 100 9.74 19.40 -18.03
N TYR A 101 10.47 20.01 -17.10
CA TYR A 101 11.52 20.97 -17.37
C TYR A 101 12.85 20.36 -16.94
N GLY A 102 13.71 20.00 -17.90
CA GLY A 102 15.07 19.56 -17.59
C GLY A 102 15.97 20.73 -17.23
N THR A 103 16.95 20.47 -16.36
CA THR A 103 17.92 21.48 -15.91
C THR A 103 19.23 21.40 -16.70
N MET A 104 19.47 20.28 -17.38
CA MET A 104 20.68 20.03 -18.17
C MET A 104 20.27 19.49 -19.55
N SER A 105 20.91 19.97 -20.61
CA SER A 105 20.76 19.43 -21.96
C SER A 105 21.91 18.46 -22.25
N GLU A 106 21.60 17.23 -22.61
CA GLU A 106 22.58 16.24 -23.04
C GLU A 106 22.32 15.89 -24.51
N MET A 107 23.39 15.82 -25.30
CA MET A 107 23.30 15.46 -26.71
C MET A 107 23.53 13.96 -26.84
N ASP A 108 22.59 13.25 -27.47
CA ASP A 108 22.75 11.83 -27.72
C ASP A 108 23.91 11.62 -28.73
N PRO A 109 24.95 10.83 -28.39
CA PRO A 109 26.09 10.60 -29.27
C PRO A 109 25.74 9.81 -30.54
N LEU A 110 24.62 9.10 -30.58
CA LEU A 110 24.21 8.27 -31.71
C LEU A 110 23.14 8.97 -32.57
N THR A 111 22.18 9.63 -31.94
CA THR A 111 21.05 10.26 -32.64
C THR A 111 21.27 11.75 -32.92
N GLY A 112 22.18 12.40 -32.19
CA GLY A 112 22.42 13.84 -32.26
C GLY A 112 21.28 14.69 -31.69
N GLU A 113 20.27 14.07 -31.09
CA GLU A 113 19.14 14.77 -30.48
C GLU A 113 19.55 15.40 -29.15
N VAL A 114 19.13 16.65 -28.94
CA VAL A 114 19.31 17.34 -27.65
C VAL A 114 18.14 16.98 -26.75
N ARG A 115 18.39 16.15 -25.73
CA ARG A 115 17.38 15.76 -24.74
C ARG A 115 17.60 16.49 -23.42
N TRP A 116 16.49 16.87 -22.79
CA TRP A 116 16.51 17.50 -21.49
C TRP A 116 16.63 16.42 -20.41
N HIS A 117 17.73 16.43 -19.66
CA HIS A 117 17.98 15.49 -18.57
C HIS A 117 17.91 16.18 -17.21
N TYR A 118 17.40 15.45 -16.21
CA TYR A 118 17.26 15.96 -14.85
C TYR A 118 18.23 15.23 -13.90
N PRO A 119 19.10 15.96 -13.16
CA PRO A 119 20.23 15.36 -12.47
C PRO A 119 19.82 14.49 -11.27
N LEU A 120 20.50 13.35 -11.10
CA LEU A 120 20.19 12.32 -10.09
C LEU A 120 20.18 12.87 -8.66
N ARG A 121 21.09 13.79 -8.32
CA ARG A 121 21.16 14.39 -6.96
C ARG A 121 19.91 15.16 -6.61
N GLN A 122 19.35 15.91 -7.56
CA GLN A 122 18.12 16.65 -7.34
C GLN A 122 16.90 15.70 -7.29
N ARG A 123 16.90 14.60 -8.06
CA ARG A 123 15.86 13.54 -7.95
C ARG A 123 15.89 12.89 -6.57
N ALA A 124 17.08 12.52 -6.12
CA ALA A 124 17.29 11.90 -4.82
C ALA A 124 16.84 12.80 -3.67
N LEU A 125 17.19 14.10 -3.70
CA LEU A 125 16.74 15.06 -2.69
C LEU A 125 15.20 15.11 -2.60
N LYS A 126 14.51 15.15 -3.75
CA LYS A 126 13.03 15.13 -3.78
C LYS A 126 12.47 13.85 -3.17
N TYR A 127 13.06 12.69 -3.48
CA TYR A 127 12.63 11.42 -2.88
C TYR A 127 12.86 11.38 -1.37
N VAL A 128 13.97 11.92 -0.88
CA VAL A 128 14.25 12.02 0.56
C VAL A 128 13.23 12.94 1.26
N VAL A 129 12.89 14.08 0.66
CA VAL A 129 11.87 14.99 1.20
C VAL A 129 10.50 14.31 1.24
N SER A 130 10.10 13.63 0.17
CA SER A 130 8.82 12.88 0.15
C SER A 130 8.80 11.76 1.18
N PHE A 131 9.92 11.05 1.36
CA PHE A 131 10.03 10.01 2.38
C PHE A 131 9.96 10.59 3.79
N ALA A 132 10.70 11.68 4.06
CA ALA A 132 10.68 12.37 5.35
C ALA A 132 9.29 12.89 5.71
N PHE A 133 8.52 13.39 4.73
CA PHE A 133 7.13 13.82 4.95
C PHE A 133 6.21 12.66 5.31
N PHE A 134 6.42 11.48 4.73
CA PHE A 134 5.60 10.30 5.04
C PHE A 134 5.98 9.68 6.40
N THR A 135 7.22 9.85 6.86
CA THR A 135 7.70 9.29 8.11
C THR A 135 7.53 10.21 9.33
N LEU A 136 7.33 11.52 9.13
CA LEU A 136 7.02 12.51 10.17
C LEU A 136 5.53 12.59 10.45
#